data_AF-A0A232M3R1-F1
#
_entry.id   AF-A0A232M3R1-F1
#
_cell.length_a   1.000
_cell.length_b   1.000
_cell.length_c   1.000
_cell.angle_alpha   90.00
_cell.angle_beta   90.00
_cell.angle_gamma   90.00
#
_symmetry.space_group_name_H-M   'P 1'
#
loop_
_entity.id
_entity.type
_entity.pdbx_description
1 polymer ?
#
loop_
_entity_poly.entity_id
_entity_poly.type
_entity_poly.pdbx_seq_one_letter_code
_entity_poly.pdbx_strand_id
1 'polypeptide(L)'
;KFNKAAPLFAEARLFERASTCYHLAEKYNEAAAALRQGNHFDQLVSYLSSNRDVIDSARYRSHSRFCNLLFKQGRIPASLELAVRGLGSSAEREKLFLEYEMHEELAILYADTGKYNDLFYLLVRMGKMEKALDILTGDGPYPKIPEDYAGRVIDYVIAGRLVGGSEQPPSAAAKLTHQAKSFLTPEQLRRCEEWEAGYQLIHHWRGAEACKQLVDLPDTPIKQFLCLKVTLTPVRISESPSLAELPIEVIEQAIHTVRDIFAGVGNDAWSAVLLLTGVFNVDDKTNILLPWSPLRKTSKDIMVENDQRLVKDWLLHEMAPVILGLDEKARELLWIEWPVRCPRFLTKGDCPKEVQGECGRLHRRPQASECERMIKNLLRVTQVFCSLTGLYYRRIMVEQFQEKFLPIRRHWLERLLQELTYISSFEQDTSALMKTQTELFSGSIFATITPCLEGLLFYRLRREWSQRSELSSLLEQIQLSQSLGPHVEWRFFRALSYGLFNDVYMKRQLQVLRRLETDIDIQDAPTFVCLVTLK
;
A
#
# COMPACT_ATOMS: atom_id res chain seq x y z
N LYS A 1 -27.80 -44.26 59.53
CA LYS A 1 -27.15 -45.38 58.78
C LYS A 1 -26.25 -44.86 57.66
N PHE A 2 -26.73 -43.97 56.80
CA PHE A 2 -25.95 -43.39 55.69
C PHE A 2 -24.66 -42.67 56.08
N ASN A 3 -24.64 -41.95 57.21
CA ASN A 3 -23.45 -41.25 57.73
C ASN A 3 -22.23 -42.15 58.01
N LYS A 4 -22.43 -43.44 58.33
CA LYS A 4 -21.34 -44.40 58.56
C LYS A 4 -20.94 -45.13 57.27
N ALA A 5 -21.85 -45.26 56.32
CA ALA A 5 -21.64 -45.98 55.07
C ALA A 5 -20.92 -45.14 54.01
N ALA A 6 -21.19 -43.83 53.94
CA ALA A 6 -20.60 -42.93 52.95
C ALA A 6 -19.04 -42.94 52.92
N PRO A 7 -18.32 -42.80 54.05
CA PRO A 7 -16.85 -42.86 54.03
C PRO A 7 -16.31 -44.24 53.63
N LEU A 8 -16.98 -45.34 54.03
CA LEU A 8 -16.59 -46.70 53.63
C LEU A 8 -16.73 -46.89 52.10
N PHE A 9 -17.76 -46.31 51.48
CA PHE A 9 -17.89 -46.31 50.02
C PHE A 9 -16.84 -45.45 49.32
N ALA A 10 -16.45 -44.31 49.91
CA ALA A 10 -15.38 -43.46 49.38
C ALA A 10 -14.01 -44.17 49.46
N GLU A 11 -13.71 -44.85 50.57
CA GLU A 11 -12.50 -45.67 50.76
C GLU A 11 -12.45 -46.84 49.76
N ALA A 12 -13.61 -47.47 49.50
CA ALA A 12 -13.76 -48.52 48.50
C ALA A 12 -13.74 -48.01 47.04
N ARG A 13 -13.51 -46.70 46.80
CA ARG A 13 -13.54 -46.04 45.48
C ARG A 13 -14.87 -46.14 44.73
N LEU A 14 -15.98 -46.36 45.44
CA LEU A 14 -17.33 -46.39 44.88
C LEU A 14 -17.96 -44.99 45.00
N PHE A 15 -17.41 -44.03 44.25
CA PHE A 15 -17.66 -42.60 44.45
C PHE A 15 -19.09 -42.14 44.16
N GLU A 16 -19.80 -42.74 43.19
CA GLU A 16 -21.22 -42.44 42.94
C GLU A 16 -22.09 -42.84 44.15
N ARG A 17 -21.87 -44.06 44.67
CA ARG A 17 -22.59 -44.58 45.83
C ARG A 17 -22.24 -43.79 47.11
N ALA A 18 -20.99 -43.39 47.23
CA ALA A 18 -20.55 -42.50 48.30
C ALA A 18 -21.28 -41.15 48.21
N SER A 19 -21.38 -40.56 47.02
CA SER A 19 -22.10 -39.30 46.79
C SER A 19 -23.58 -39.40 47.17
N THR A 20 -24.28 -40.46 46.72
CA THR A 20 -25.69 -40.69 47.11
C THR A 20 -25.85 -40.84 48.62
N CYS A 21 -24.94 -41.57 49.29
CA CYS A 21 -24.98 -41.75 50.73
C CYS A 21 -24.68 -40.45 51.49
N TYR A 22 -23.78 -39.59 50.98
CA TYR A 22 -23.52 -38.26 51.54
C TYR A 22 -24.71 -37.32 51.34
N HIS A 23 -25.35 -37.34 50.16
CA HIS A 23 -26.57 -36.58 49.88
C HIS A 23 -27.72 -36.97 50.81
N LEU A 24 -27.99 -38.28 50.96
CA LEU A 24 -29.01 -38.80 51.89
C LEU A 24 -28.68 -38.55 53.38
N ALA A 25 -27.43 -38.21 53.68
CA ALA A 25 -26.98 -37.80 55.01
C ALA A 25 -26.95 -36.27 55.18
N GLU A 26 -27.50 -35.52 54.22
CA GLU A 26 -27.52 -34.04 54.16
C GLU A 26 -26.13 -33.40 54.15
N LYS A 27 -25.11 -34.17 53.78
CA LYS A 27 -23.71 -33.74 53.62
C LYS A 27 -23.44 -33.40 52.16
N TYR A 28 -24.10 -32.35 51.67
CA TYR A 28 -24.10 -31.97 50.26
C TYR A 28 -22.70 -31.62 49.71
N ASN A 29 -21.84 -31.06 50.56
CA ASN A 29 -20.47 -30.70 50.18
C ASN A 29 -19.60 -31.95 49.97
N GLU A 30 -19.71 -32.93 50.84
CA GLU A 30 -18.99 -34.20 50.77
C GLU A 30 -19.52 -35.04 49.60
N ALA A 31 -20.81 -34.95 49.29
CA ALA A 31 -21.41 -35.58 48.12
C ALA A 31 -20.82 -35.04 46.81
N ALA A 32 -20.65 -33.72 46.68
CA ALA A 32 -20.00 -33.10 45.53
C ALA A 32 -18.50 -33.43 45.46
N ALA A 33 -17.80 -33.47 46.61
CA ALA A 33 -16.40 -33.84 46.69
C ALA A 33 -16.16 -35.31 46.26
N ALA A 34 -17.05 -36.23 46.64
CA ALA A 34 -16.98 -37.64 46.24
C ALA A 34 -17.06 -37.79 44.71
N LEU A 35 -18.02 -37.12 44.05
CA LEU A 35 -18.14 -37.12 42.58
C LEU A 35 -16.90 -36.55 41.90
N ARG A 36 -16.35 -35.46 42.44
CA ARG A 36 -15.09 -34.87 41.95
C ARG A 36 -13.91 -35.84 42.06
N GLN A 37 -13.78 -36.53 43.19
CA GLN A 37 -12.67 -37.45 43.44
C GLN A 37 -12.74 -38.70 42.55
N GLY A 38 -13.95 -39.14 42.20
CA GLY A 38 -14.18 -40.26 41.28
C GLY A 38 -14.14 -39.91 39.80
N ASN A 39 -13.82 -38.67 39.43
CA ASN A 39 -13.86 -38.18 38.04
C ASN A 39 -15.23 -38.34 37.34
N HIS A 40 -16.33 -38.39 38.10
CA HIS A 40 -17.69 -38.47 37.56
C HIS A 40 -18.20 -37.06 37.21
N PHE A 41 -17.56 -36.41 36.23
CA PHE A 41 -17.76 -34.99 35.95
C PHE A 41 -19.16 -34.64 35.46
N ASP A 42 -19.78 -35.51 34.67
CA ASP A 42 -21.14 -35.30 34.16
C ASP A 42 -22.15 -35.22 35.30
N GLN A 43 -22.04 -36.18 36.22
CA GLN A 43 -22.88 -36.27 37.40
C GLN A 43 -22.57 -35.13 38.38
N LEU A 44 -21.30 -34.71 38.49
CA LEU A 44 -20.92 -33.55 39.28
C LEU A 44 -21.60 -32.27 38.76
N VAL A 45 -21.60 -32.03 37.45
CA VAL A 45 -22.25 -30.86 36.84
C VAL A 45 -23.75 -30.88 37.10
N SER A 46 -24.43 -32.00 36.83
CA SER A 46 -25.86 -32.15 37.13
C SER A 46 -26.14 -31.94 38.63
N TYR A 47 -25.33 -32.53 39.50
CA TYR A 47 -25.50 -32.44 40.95
C TYR A 47 -25.34 -31.01 41.47
N LEU A 48 -24.32 -30.28 41.00
CA LEU A 48 -24.12 -28.86 41.35
C LEU A 48 -25.28 -27.99 40.87
N SER A 49 -25.80 -28.24 39.65
CA SER A 49 -26.92 -27.47 39.10
C SER A 49 -28.20 -27.64 39.93
N SER A 50 -28.49 -28.84 40.43
CA SER A 50 -29.70 -29.13 41.20
C SER A 50 -29.60 -28.78 42.69
N ASN A 51 -28.39 -28.66 43.25
CA ASN A 51 -28.18 -28.48 44.69
C ASN A 51 -27.43 -27.18 45.03
N ARG A 52 -27.56 -26.15 44.18
CA ARG A 52 -26.85 -24.87 44.31
C ARG A 52 -27.07 -24.20 45.67
N ASP A 53 -28.30 -24.22 46.18
CA ASP A 53 -28.70 -23.45 47.36
C ASP A 53 -28.31 -24.13 48.69
N VAL A 54 -27.95 -25.42 48.65
CA VAL A 54 -27.63 -26.25 49.82
C VAL A 54 -26.13 -26.54 49.97
N ILE A 55 -25.34 -26.33 48.91
CA ILE A 55 -23.88 -26.47 48.93
C ILE A 55 -23.27 -25.16 49.45
N ASP A 56 -22.22 -25.28 50.26
CA ASP A 56 -21.48 -24.11 50.74
C ASP A 56 -20.94 -23.28 49.57
N SER A 57 -21.16 -21.97 49.63
CA SER A 57 -20.81 -21.04 48.56
C SER A 57 -19.33 -21.12 48.13
N ALA A 58 -18.40 -21.31 49.06
CA ALA A 58 -16.98 -21.41 48.76
C ALA A 58 -16.64 -22.73 48.05
N ARG A 59 -17.23 -23.86 48.49
CA ARG A 59 -17.07 -25.16 47.83
C ARG A 59 -17.75 -25.20 46.46
N TYR A 60 -18.97 -24.66 46.34
CA TYR A 60 -19.66 -24.53 45.06
C TYR A 60 -18.81 -23.77 44.04
N ARG A 61 -18.21 -22.64 44.42
CA ARG A 61 -17.28 -21.88 43.57
C ARG A 61 -16.08 -22.72 43.12
N SER A 62 -15.43 -23.44 44.04
CA SER A 62 -14.28 -24.31 43.72
C SER A 62 -14.66 -25.41 42.71
N HIS A 63 -15.79 -26.07 42.91
CA HIS A 63 -16.28 -27.12 42.02
C HIS A 63 -16.75 -26.58 40.67
N SER A 64 -17.40 -25.41 40.64
CA SER A 64 -17.79 -24.69 39.43
C SER A 64 -16.57 -24.33 38.56
N ARG A 65 -15.53 -23.72 39.15
CA ARG A 65 -14.27 -23.41 38.46
C ARG A 65 -13.63 -24.65 37.84
N PHE A 66 -13.62 -25.74 38.60
CA PHE A 66 -13.07 -27.01 38.16
C PHE A 66 -13.85 -27.61 36.97
N CYS A 67 -15.18 -27.55 36.98
CA CYS A 67 -16.01 -28.04 35.87
C CYS A 67 -15.81 -27.19 34.60
N ASN A 68 -15.73 -25.86 34.72
CA ASN A 68 -15.45 -24.97 33.59
C ASN A 68 -14.10 -25.29 32.93
N LEU A 69 -13.08 -25.59 33.74
CA LEU A 69 -11.74 -25.96 33.24
C LEU A 69 -11.75 -27.32 32.53
N LEU A 70 -12.49 -28.31 33.05
CA LEU A 70 -12.61 -29.64 32.46
C LEU A 70 -13.42 -29.66 31.16
N PHE A 71 -14.43 -28.80 31.04
CA PHE A 71 -15.18 -28.59 29.80
C PHE A 71 -14.24 -28.16 28.66
N LYS A 72 -13.33 -27.20 28.92
CA LYS A 72 -12.30 -26.78 27.94
C LYS A 72 -11.36 -27.92 27.53
N GLN A 73 -11.05 -28.84 28.43
CA GLN A 73 -10.20 -30.01 28.13
C GLN A 73 -10.93 -31.09 27.31
N GLY A 74 -12.21 -30.88 26.95
CA GLY A 74 -13.02 -31.85 26.23
C GLY A 74 -13.39 -33.09 27.06
N ARG A 75 -13.25 -33.01 28.39
CA ARG A 75 -13.53 -34.12 29.32
C ARG A 75 -14.98 -34.18 29.81
N ILE A 76 -15.76 -33.14 29.51
CA ILE A 76 -17.19 -33.06 29.78
C ILE A 76 -17.89 -33.00 28.41
N PRO A 77 -18.92 -33.81 28.16
CA PRO A 77 -19.63 -33.83 26.89
C PRO A 77 -20.35 -32.51 26.64
N ALA A 78 -20.39 -32.10 25.36
CA ALA A 78 -21.04 -30.87 24.92
C ALA A 78 -22.54 -30.79 25.29
N SER A 79 -23.21 -31.92 25.51
CA SER A 79 -24.61 -31.96 25.97
C SER A 79 -24.84 -31.28 27.33
N LEU A 80 -23.79 -31.09 28.13
CA LEU A 80 -23.85 -30.42 29.43
C LEU A 80 -23.42 -28.95 29.40
N GLU A 81 -23.18 -28.39 28.22
CA GLU A 81 -22.70 -27.02 28.04
C GLU A 81 -23.61 -25.98 28.72
N LEU A 82 -24.93 -26.10 28.60
CA LEU A 82 -25.90 -25.21 29.26
C LEU A 82 -25.81 -25.28 30.79
N ALA A 83 -25.57 -26.49 31.33
CA ALA A 83 -25.45 -26.68 32.77
C ALA A 83 -24.12 -26.12 33.29
N VAL A 84 -23.02 -26.33 32.56
CA VAL A 84 -21.70 -25.76 32.86
C VAL A 84 -21.75 -24.22 32.79
N ARG A 85 -22.37 -23.67 31.73
CA ARG A 85 -22.66 -22.22 31.60
C ARG A 85 -23.60 -21.70 32.68
N GLY A 86 -24.26 -22.55 33.46
CA GLY A 86 -25.09 -22.15 34.61
C GLY A 86 -24.32 -22.04 35.94
N LEU A 87 -23.07 -22.52 36.01
CA LEU A 87 -22.30 -22.60 37.26
C LEU A 87 -21.52 -21.29 37.55
N GLY A 88 -21.57 -20.81 38.80
CA GLY A 88 -20.95 -19.54 39.23
C GLY A 88 -21.74 -18.28 38.85
N SER A 89 -21.34 -17.11 39.39
CA SER A 89 -21.91 -15.81 38.99
C SER A 89 -21.27 -15.30 37.69
N SER A 90 -21.95 -14.41 36.95
CA SER A 90 -21.40 -13.83 35.71
C SER A 90 -20.04 -13.15 35.93
N ALA A 91 -19.84 -12.47 37.07
CA ALA A 91 -18.56 -11.85 37.42
C ALA A 91 -17.45 -12.86 37.71
N GLU A 92 -17.79 -14.02 38.31
CA GLU A 92 -16.83 -15.10 38.53
C GLU A 92 -16.43 -15.80 37.24
N ARG A 93 -17.38 -15.95 36.30
CA ARG A 93 -17.11 -16.50 34.96
C ARG A 93 -16.24 -15.56 34.15
N GLU A 94 -16.53 -14.27 34.18
CA GLU A 94 -15.71 -13.24 33.52
C GLU A 94 -14.25 -13.28 34.01
N LYS A 95 -14.04 -13.29 35.33
CA LYS A 95 -12.70 -13.39 35.92
C LYS A 95 -11.97 -14.67 35.49
N LEU A 96 -12.69 -15.80 35.46
CA LEU A 96 -12.14 -17.08 35.03
C LEU A 96 -11.79 -17.06 33.53
N PHE A 97 -12.66 -16.55 32.68
CA PHE A 97 -12.40 -16.49 31.24
C PHE A 97 -11.25 -15.55 30.91
N LEU A 98 -11.09 -14.45 31.65
CA LEU A 98 -9.91 -13.58 31.53
C LEU A 98 -8.63 -14.29 31.99
N GLU A 99 -8.66 -15.02 33.11
CA GLU A 99 -7.50 -15.73 33.67
C GLU A 99 -6.98 -16.86 32.78
N TYR A 100 -7.88 -17.52 32.03
CA TYR A 100 -7.54 -18.66 31.14
C TYR A 100 -7.61 -18.32 29.64
N GLU A 101 -7.66 -17.03 29.30
CA GLU A 101 -7.70 -16.52 27.92
C GLU A 101 -8.81 -17.18 27.06
N MET A 102 -9.98 -17.43 27.67
CA MET A 102 -11.15 -18.04 27.03
C MET A 102 -11.98 -16.97 26.32
N HIS A 103 -11.42 -16.41 25.25
CA HIS A 103 -11.98 -15.23 24.58
C HIS A 103 -13.31 -15.49 23.87
N GLU A 104 -13.57 -16.71 23.37
CA GLU A 104 -14.83 -17.02 22.68
C GLU A 104 -16.01 -17.13 23.65
N GLU A 105 -15.80 -17.79 24.78
CA GLU A 105 -16.79 -17.93 25.84
C GLU A 105 -17.03 -16.59 26.56
N LEU A 106 -15.98 -15.78 26.72
CA LEU A 106 -16.11 -14.41 27.23
C LEU A 106 -16.96 -13.54 26.29
N ALA A 107 -16.79 -13.69 24.97
CA ALA A 107 -17.60 -12.96 23.99
C ALA A 107 -19.09 -13.33 24.09
N ILE A 108 -19.40 -14.63 24.26
CA ILE A 108 -20.78 -15.09 24.48
C ILE A 108 -21.33 -14.51 25.79
N LEU A 109 -20.56 -14.56 26.88
CA LEU A 109 -20.97 -14.01 28.17
C LEU A 109 -21.26 -12.51 28.09
N TYR A 110 -20.45 -11.74 27.36
CA TYR A 110 -20.68 -10.29 27.19
C TYR A 110 -21.91 -9.98 26.33
N ALA A 111 -22.19 -10.79 25.30
CA ALA A 111 -23.42 -10.69 24.54
C ALA A 111 -24.65 -10.98 25.43
N ASP A 112 -24.61 -12.07 26.20
CA ASP A 112 -25.71 -12.49 27.08
C ASP A 112 -25.99 -11.49 28.22
N THR A 113 -24.95 -10.81 28.71
CA THR A 113 -25.04 -9.84 29.82
C THR A 113 -25.25 -8.39 29.35
N GLY A 114 -25.30 -8.14 28.05
CA GLY A 114 -25.50 -6.80 27.47
C GLY A 114 -24.29 -5.87 27.63
N LYS A 115 -23.09 -6.40 27.88
CA LYS A 115 -21.84 -5.63 27.99
C LYS A 115 -21.21 -5.38 26.62
N TYR A 116 -21.92 -4.64 25.76
CA TYR A 116 -21.51 -4.45 24.36
C TYR A 116 -20.19 -3.68 24.17
N ASN A 117 -19.83 -2.78 25.10
CA ASN A 117 -18.53 -2.09 25.08
C ASN A 117 -17.37 -3.10 25.21
N ASP A 118 -17.43 -3.95 26.22
CA ASP A 118 -16.38 -4.93 26.51
C ASP A 118 -16.31 -6.00 25.42
N LEU A 119 -17.48 -6.40 24.89
CA LEU A 119 -17.58 -7.30 23.74
C LEU A 119 -16.88 -6.73 22.51
N PHE A 120 -17.10 -5.45 22.21
CA PHE A 120 -16.48 -4.79 21.07
C PHE A 120 -14.95 -4.83 21.16
N TYR A 121 -14.39 -4.38 22.30
CA TYR A 121 -12.93 -4.37 22.50
C TYR A 121 -12.34 -5.78 22.49
N LEU A 122 -13.06 -6.77 23.03
CA LEU A 122 -12.64 -8.18 22.97
C LEU A 122 -12.57 -8.68 21.53
N LEU A 123 -13.60 -8.43 20.71
CA LEU A 123 -13.61 -8.87 19.31
C LEU A 123 -12.51 -8.21 18.48
N VAL A 124 -12.25 -6.92 18.70
CA VAL A 124 -11.13 -6.20 18.10
C VAL A 124 -9.80 -6.85 18.49
N ARG A 125 -9.62 -7.16 19.79
CA ARG A 125 -8.42 -7.85 20.29
C ARG A 125 -8.24 -9.27 19.75
N MET A 126 -9.33 -9.93 19.35
CA MET A 126 -9.29 -11.22 18.65
C MET A 126 -9.04 -11.09 17.15
N GLY A 127 -8.95 -9.88 16.60
CA GLY A 127 -8.88 -9.62 15.16
C GLY A 127 -10.17 -9.92 14.39
N LYS A 128 -11.30 -10.10 15.09
CA LYS A 128 -12.63 -10.39 14.51
C LYS A 128 -13.36 -9.08 14.18
N MET A 129 -12.78 -8.29 13.28
CA MET A 129 -13.23 -6.91 12.97
C MET A 129 -14.64 -6.83 12.40
N GLU A 130 -15.05 -7.77 11.53
CA GLU A 130 -16.41 -7.77 10.98
C GLU A 130 -17.47 -7.94 12.06
N LYS A 131 -17.24 -8.85 13.02
CA LYS A 131 -18.15 -9.04 14.15
C LYS A 131 -18.17 -7.84 15.10
N ALA A 132 -17.04 -7.14 15.24
CA ALA A 132 -16.98 -5.91 16.03
C ALA A 132 -17.82 -4.80 15.36
N LEU A 133 -17.79 -4.74 14.02
CA LEU A 133 -18.60 -3.81 13.25
C LEU A 133 -20.10 -4.12 13.35
N ASP A 134 -20.50 -5.40 13.34
CA ASP A 134 -21.89 -5.81 13.53
C ASP A 134 -22.49 -5.29 14.86
N ILE A 135 -21.69 -5.15 15.91
CA ILE A 135 -22.12 -4.56 17.20
C ILE A 135 -22.37 -3.06 17.07
N LEU A 136 -21.57 -2.35 16.26
CA LEU A 136 -21.75 -0.92 16.03
C LEU A 136 -23.00 -0.63 15.18
N THR A 137 -23.39 -1.56 14.29
CA THR A 137 -24.48 -1.37 13.33
C THR A 137 -25.76 -2.15 13.66
N GLY A 138 -25.78 -2.91 14.76
CA GLY A 138 -26.93 -3.73 15.14
C GLY A 138 -28.04 -2.97 15.88
N ASP A 139 -29.24 -3.56 15.94
CA ASP A 139 -30.46 -2.99 16.56
C ASP A 139 -30.45 -2.99 18.12
N GLY A 140 -29.27 -2.97 18.74
CA GLY A 140 -29.09 -3.08 20.20
C GLY A 140 -28.77 -1.75 20.91
N PRO A 141 -28.63 -1.75 22.25
CA PRO A 141 -28.13 -0.58 22.98
C PRO A 141 -26.67 -0.32 22.59
N TYR A 142 -26.43 0.86 22.01
CA TYR A 142 -25.16 1.20 21.38
C TYR A 142 -24.01 1.26 22.39
N PRO A 143 -22.88 0.62 22.07
CA PRO A 143 -21.68 0.79 22.87
C PRO A 143 -21.17 2.23 22.74
N LYS A 144 -20.70 2.81 23.85
CA LYS A 144 -20.07 4.13 23.89
C LYS A 144 -18.60 4.01 23.47
N ILE A 145 -18.36 3.73 22.19
CA ILE A 145 -17.02 3.65 21.61
C ILE A 145 -16.59 5.02 21.09
N PRO A 146 -15.35 5.46 21.31
CA PRO A 146 -14.82 6.69 20.70
C PRO A 146 -14.94 6.66 19.18
N GLU A 147 -15.41 7.77 18.59
CA GLU A 147 -15.70 7.86 17.15
C GLU A 147 -14.51 7.49 16.26
N ASP A 148 -13.30 7.93 16.63
CA ASP A 148 -12.06 7.62 15.92
C ASP A 148 -11.76 6.11 15.91
N TYR A 149 -11.98 5.44 17.05
CA TYR A 149 -11.74 4.00 17.17
C TYR A 149 -12.72 3.19 16.33
N ALA A 150 -14.01 3.58 16.33
CA ALA A 150 -15.02 3.00 15.46
C ALA A 150 -14.69 3.25 13.97
N GLY A 151 -14.25 4.47 13.62
CA GLY A 151 -13.80 4.82 12.26
C GLY A 151 -12.66 3.92 11.78
N ARG A 152 -11.64 3.68 12.62
CA ARG A 152 -10.54 2.77 12.29
C ARG A 152 -11.06 1.35 12.02
N VAL A 153 -11.94 0.80 12.85
CA VAL A 153 -12.51 -0.54 12.60
C VAL A 153 -13.22 -0.63 11.25
N ILE A 154 -13.98 0.40 10.87
CA ILE A 154 -14.62 0.49 9.54
C ILE A 154 -13.56 0.41 8.43
N ASP A 155 -12.49 1.20 8.53
CA ASP A 155 -11.42 1.20 7.52
C ASP A 155 -10.77 -0.17 7.37
N TYR A 156 -10.47 -0.86 8.47
CA TYR A 156 -9.84 -2.20 8.43
C TYR A 156 -10.77 -3.27 7.89
N VAL A 157 -12.09 -3.18 8.14
CA VAL A 157 -13.04 -4.12 7.53
C VAL A 157 -13.11 -3.93 6.01
N ILE A 158 -13.19 -2.68 5.55
CA ILE A 158 -13.25 -2.39 4.10
C ILE A 158 -11.92 -2.74 3.42
N ALA A 159 -10.79 -2.32 4.00
CA ALA A 159 -9.45 -2.67 3.50
C ALA A 159 -9.25 -4.20 3.44
N GLY A 160 -9.71 -4.94 4.45
CA GLY A 160 -9.61 -6.39 4.48
C GLY A 160 -10.37 -7.09 3.36
N ARG A 161 -11.50 -6.53 2.92
CA ARG A 161 -12.25 -7.05 1.75
C ARG A 161 -11.49 -6.81 0.44
N LEU A 162 -10.89 -5.63 0.29
CA LEU A 162 -10.10 -5.26 -0.90
C LEU A 162 -8.76 -6.04 -1.00
N VAL A 163 -8.10 -6.31 0.13
CA VAL A 163 -6.82 -7.02 0.16
C VAL A 163 -7.01 -8.53 0.18
N GLY A 164 -8.00 -9.03 0.93
CA GLY A 164 -8.24 -10.45 1.15
C GLY A 164 -8.88 -11.21 -0.02
N GLY A 165 -9.21 -10.54 -1.12
CA GLY A 165 -9.70 -11.19 -2.34
C GLY A 165 -11.09 -11.80 -2.23
N SER A 166 -11.93 -11.34 -1.30
CA SER A 166 -13.33 -11.74 -1.27
C SER A 166 -14.02 -11.16 -2.51
N GLU A 167 -14.31 -12.00 -3.52
CA GLU A 167 -14.98 -11.63 -4.77
C GLU A 167 -16.43 -11.13 -4.59
N GLN A 168 -16.91 -10.95 -3.34
CA GLN A 168 -18.26 -10.47 -3.13
C GLN A 168 -18.37 -8.99 -3.52
N PRO A 169 -19.27 -8.64 -4.46
CA PRO A 169 -19.56 -7.24 -4.79
C PRO A 169 -20.06 -6.50 -3.55
N PRO A 170 -20.00 -5.14 -3.54
CA PRO A 170 -20.21 -4.31 -2.37
C PRO A 170 -21.70 -4.19 -2.05
N SER A 171 -22.38 -5.30 -1.80
CA SER A 171 -23.54 -5.26 -0.95
C SER A 171 -23.13 -4.88 0.47
N ALA A 172 -21.85 -4.97 0.87
CA ALA A 172 -21.44 -4.77 2.25
C ALA A 172 -20.99 -3.34 2.59
N ALA A 173 -20.36 -2.59 1.67
CA ALA A 173 -20.17 -1.14 1.83
C ALA A 173 -21.52 -0.41 1.68
N ALA A 174 -22.35 -0.83 0.71
CA ALA A 174 -23.74 -0.39 0.57
C ALA A 174 -24.65 -0.85 1.73
N LYS A 175 -24.49 -2.05 2.30
CA LYS A 175 -25.20 -2.48 3.53
C LYS A 175 -24.68 -1.72 4.74
N LEU A 176 -23.38 -1.44 4.84
CA LEU A 176 -22.82 -0.58 5.88
C LEU A 176 -23.39 0.83 5.76
N THR A 177 -23.46 1.42 4.56
CA THR A 177 -24.11 2.72 4.38
C THR A 177 -25.63 2.65 4.56
N HIS A 178 -26.35 1.59 4.14
CA HIS A 178 -27.80 1.51 4.29
C HIS A 178 -28.27 1.15 5.71
N GLN A 179 -27.57 0.26 6.42
CA GLN A 179 -27.89 -0.15 7.79
C GLN A 179 -27.31 0.81 8.83
N ALA A 180 -26.17 1.46 8.54
CA ALA A 180 -25.52 2.35 9.50
C ALA A 180 -25.83 3.85 9.28
N LYS A 181 -26.55 4.24 8.21
CA LYS A 181 -26.87 5.66 7.93
C LYS A 181 -27.59 6.39 9.07
N SER A 182 -28.36 5.68 9.89
CA SER A 182 -29.07 6.25 11.04
C SER A 182 -28.20 6.40 12.29
N PHE A 183 -27.00 5.79 12.33
CA PHE A 183 -26.22 5.63 13.57
C PHE A 183 -24.76 6.08 13.45
N LEU A 184 -24.25 6.26 12.22
CA LEU A 184 -22.92 6.81 11.98
C LEU A 184 -22.91 8.33 12.14
N THR A 185 -21.79 8.85 12.64
CA THR A 185 -21.56 10.29 12.66
C THR A 185 -21.33 10.83 11.24
N PRO A 186 -21.55 12.14 10.99
CA PRO A 186 -21.32 12.72 9.67
C PRO A 186 -19.90 12.45 9.13
N GLU A 187 -18.91 12.41 10.02
CA GLU A 187 -17.52 12.11 9.68
C GLU A 187 -17.34 10.66 9.23
N GLN A 188 -17.95 9.71 9.95
CA GLN A 188 -17.91 8.29 9.56
C GLN A 188 -18.65 8.02 8.26
N LEU A 189 -19.75 8.73 8.00
CA LEU A 189 -20.47 8.69 6.73
C LEU A 189 -19.58 9.16 5.58
N ARG A 190 -18.90 10.30 5.73
CA ARG A 190 -17.94 10.81 4.75
C ARG A 190 -16.84 9.79 4.44
N ARG A 191 -16.27 9.14 5.45
CA ARG A 191 -15.27 8.08 5.26
C ARG A 191 -15.83 6.90 4.46
N CYS A 192 -17.05 6.46 4.75
CA CYS A 192 -17.72 5.41 3.99
C CYS A 192 -17.95 5.81 2.53
N GLU A 193 -18.30 7.07 2.26
CA GLU A 193 -18.44 7.60 0.90
C GLU A 193 -17.10 7.64 0.15
N GLU A 194 -16.01 8.04 0.80
CA GLU A 194 -14.65 7.98 0.24
C GLU A 194 -14.24 6.54 -0.11
N TRP A 195 -14.52 5.58 0.79
CA TRP A 195 -14.27 4.17 0.54
C TRP A 195 -15.11 3.62 -0.63
N GLU A 196 -16.39 3.97 -0.71
CA GLU A 196 -17.28 3.56 -1.80
C GLU A 196 -16.78 4.10 -3.15
N ALA A 197 -16.41 5.39 -3.20
CA ALA A 197 -15.82 5.99 -4.39
C ALA A 197 -14.53 5.27 -4.81
N GLY A 198 -13.61 5.05 -3.86
CA GLY A 198 -12.35 4.32 -4.10
C GLY A 198 -12.57 2.88 -4.56
N TYR A 199 -13.53 2.17 -3.98
CA TYR A 199 -13.88 0.81 -4.35
C TYR A 199 -14.41 0.75 -5.79
N GLN A 200 -15.34 1.64 -6.14
CA GLN A 200 -15.89 1.72 -7.50
C GLN A 200 -14.79 1.96 -8.54
N LEU A 201 -13.81 2.82 -8.23
CA LEU A 201 -12.66 3.09 -9.08
C LEU A 201 -11.77 1.85 -9.26
N ILE A 202 -11.46 1.13 -8.19
CA ILE A 202 -10.61 -0.07 -8.25
C ILE A 202 -11.26 -1.19 -9.07
N HIS A 203 -12.57 -1.40 -8.92
CA HIS A 203 -13.29 -2.47 -9.63
C HIS A 203 -13.59 -2.12 -11.08
N HIS A 204 -13.97 -0.87 -11.36
CA HIS A 204 -14.27 -0.38 -12.71
C HIS A 204 -13.10 0.42 -13.27
N TRP A 205 -11.88 -0.10 -13.10
CA TRP A 205 -10.66 0.58 -13.51
C TRP A 205 -10.66 0.86 -15.01
N ARG A 206 -10.68 2.15 -15.38
CA ARG A 206 -10.70 2.64 -16.78
C ARG A 206 -9.49 3.54 -17.06
N GLY A 207 -8.30 2.96 -17.00
CA GLY A 207 -7.04 3.60 -17.43
C GLY A 207 -6.84 5.00 -16.84
N ALA A 208 -6.54 5.97 -17.70
CA ALA A 208 -6.16 7.34 -17.31
C ALA A 208 -7.25 8.11 -16.55
N GLU A 209 -8.53 7.86 -16.82
CA GLU A 209 -9.63 8.58 -16.15
C GLU A 209 -9.78 8.13 -14.70
N ALA A 210 -9.68 6.82 -14.45
CA ALA A 210 -9.69 6.28 -13.09
C ALA A 210 -8.48 6.77 -12.27
N CYS A 211 -7.32 6.98 -12.91
CA CYS A 211 -6.14 7.55 -12.27
C CYS A 211 -6.41 8.97 -11.76
N LYS A 212 -6.98 9.84 -12.62
CA LYS A 212 -7.30 11.22 -12.24
C LYS A 212 -8.32 11.26 -11.11
N GLN A 213 -9.41 10.51 -11.25
CA GLN A 213 -10.46 10.45 -10.22
C GLN A 213 -9.92 9.98 -8.87
N LEU A 214 -8.97 9.03 -8.85
CA LEU A 214 -8.33 8.58 -7.62
C LEU A 214 -7.40 9.64 -7.01
N VAL A 215 -6.65 10.36 -7.86
CA VAL A 215 -5.73 11.43 -7.43
C VAL A 215 -6.50 12.68 -6.98
N ASP A 216 -7.71 12.89 -7.48
CA ASP A 216 -8.58 14.02 -7.09
C ASP A 216 -9.35 13.77 -5.79
N LEU A 217 -9.28 12.55 -5.22
CA LEU A 217 -9.85 12.27 -3.90
C LEU A 217 -9.24 13.16 -2.81
N PRO A 218 -9.98 13.43 -1.73
CA PRO A 218 -9.45 14.13 -0.55
C PRO A 218 -8.15 13.50 -0.06
N ASP A 219 -7.21 14.33 0.40
CA ASP A 219 -5.93 13.84 0.90
C ASP A 219 -6.09 13.22 2.30
N THR A 220 -6.52 11.96 2.31
CA THR A 220 -6.81 11.16 3.50
C THR A 220 -5.97 9.87 3.49
N PRO A 221 -5.82 9.18 4.63
CA PRO A 221 -5.20 7.86 4.67
C PRO A 221 -5.86 6.84 3.70
N ILE A 222 -7.15 7.03 3.40
CA ILE A 222 -7.91 6.19 2.46
C ILE A 222 -7.36 6.37 1.04
N LYS A 223 -7.19 7.61 0.56
CA LYS A 223 -6.57 7.88 -0.74
C LYS A 223 -5.17 7.26 -0.85
N GLN A 224 -4.34 7.46 0.18
CA GLN A 224 -2.97 6.93 0.20
C GLN A 224 -2.96 5.39 0.18
N PHE A 225 -3.86 4.75 0.94
CA PHE A 225 -4.07 3.30 0.89
C PHE A 225 -4.47 2.84 -0.51
N LEU A 226 -5.44 3.50 -1.14
CA LEU A 226 -5.93 3.14 -2.47
C LEU A 226 -4.82 3.28 -3.52
N CYS A 227 -4.05 4.37 -3.48
CA CYS A 227 -2.91 4.58 -4.38
C CYS A 227 -1.84 3.50 -4.22
N LEU A 228 -1.51 3.13 -2.97
CA LEU A 228 -0.60 2.02 -2.69
C LEU A 228 -1.17 0.69 -3.19
N LYS A 229 -2.45 0.41 -2.94
CA LYS A 229 -3.11 -0.84 -3.36
C LYS A 229 -3.13 -0.99 -4.88
N VAL A 230 -3.47 0.06 -5.61
CA VAL A 230 -3.45 0.08 -7.08
C VAL A 230 -2.03 -0.12 -7.60
N THR A 231 -1.06 0.59 -7.03
CA THR A 231 0.36 0.44 -7.38
C THR A 231 0.84 -1.00 -7.17
N LEU A 232 0.55 -1.59 -6.02
CA LEU A 232 0.92 -2.97 -5.68
C LEU A 232 0.09 -4.05 -6.41
N THR A 233 -0.70 -3.70 -7.42
CA THR A 233 -1.45 -4.65 -8.24
C THR A 233 -0.84 -4.72 -9.66
N PRO A 234 0.13 -5.63 -9.92
CA PRO A 234 0.92 -5.64 -11.16
C PRO A 234 0.10 -5.72 -12.44
N VAL A 235 -1.06 -6.39 -12.37
CA VAL A 235 -2.01 -6.57 -13.48
C VAL A 235 -2.38 -5.23 -14.14
N ARG A 236 -2.54 -4.17 -13.35
CA ARG A 236 -2.91 -2.84 -13.85
C ARG A 236 -1.83 -2.22 -14.72
N ILE A 237 -0.57 -2.50 -14.45
CA ILE A 237 0.55 -2.07 -15.30
C ILE A 237 0.62 -2.96 -16.54
N SER A 238 0.61 -4.29 -16.38
CA SER A 238 0.80 -5.23 -17.49
C SER A 238 -0.29 -5.17 -18.56
N GLU A 239 -1.55 -4.92 -18.18
CA GLU A 239 -2.70 -4.89 -19.08
C GLU A 239 -2.95 -3.50 -19.71
N SER A 240 -2.16 -2.48 -19.36
CA SER A 240 -2.34 -1.12 -19.90
C SER A 240 -2.06 -1.12 -21.41
N PRO A 241 -3.01 -0.65 -22.26
CA PRO A 241 -2.87 -0.71 -23.72
C PRO A 241 -2.04 0.43 -24.32
N SER A 242 -1.82 1.51 -23.56
CA SER A 242 -1.04 2.67 -24.00
C SER A 242 -0.26 3.32 -22.84
N LEU A 243 0.79 4.08 -23.16
CA LEU A 243 1.57 4.88 -22.20
C LEU A 243 0.69 5.90 -21.49
N ALA A 244 -0.33 6.44 -22.17
CA ALA A 244 -1.23 7.42 -21.59
C ALA A 244 -2.07 6.83 -20.44
N GLU A 245 -2.43 5.55 -20.55
CA GLU A 245 -3.28 4.81 -19.61
C GLU A 245 -2.53 4.18 -18.45
N LEU A 246 -1.19 4.20 -18.45
CA LEU A 246 -0.40 3.76 -17.31
C LEU A 246 -0.75 4.59 -16.05
N PRO A 247 -0.80 3.97 -14.86
CA PRO A 247 -1.22 4.63 -13.62
C PRO A 247 -0.10 5.48 -12.98
N ILE A 248 0.53 6.34 -13.78
CA ILE A 248 1.74 7.05 -13.39
C ILE A 248 1.52 7.99 -12.20
N GLU A 249 0.45 8.78 -12.20
CA GLU A 249 0.14 9.73 -11.13
C GLU A 249 -0.15 9.00 -9.81
N VAL A 250 -0.78 7.82 -9.90
CA VAL A 250 -1.08 6.97 -8.74
C VAL A 250 0.19 6.37 -8.15
N ILE A 251 1.10 5.90 -9.02
CA ILE A 251 2.42 5.41 -8.62
C ILE A 251 3.25 6.52 -7.99
N GLU A 252 3.19 7.74 -8.54
CA GLU A 252 3.85 8.89 -7.95
C GLU A 252 3.33 9.21 -6.55
N GLN A 253 2.01 9.21 -6.36
CA GLN A 253 1.43 9.42 -5.03
C GLN A 253 1.88 8.33 -4.04
N ALA A 254 1.91 7.06 -4.47
CA ALA A 254 2.41 5.96 -3.66
C ALA A 254 3.89 6.15 -3.27
N ILE A 255 4.74 6.64 -4.18
CA ILE A 255 6.14 6.95 -3.91
C ILE A 255 6.27 8.08 -2.89
N HIS A 256 5.41 9.11 -2.97
CA HIS A 256 5.37 10.18 -1.98
C HIS A 256 4.99 9.64 -0.59
N THR A 257 3.93 8.83 -0.50
CA THR A 257 3.54 8.16 0.75
C THR A 257 4.68 7.34 1.34
N VAL A 258 5.42 6.60 0.52
CA VAL A 258 6.60 5.84 0.98
C VAL A 258 7.70 6.77 1.47
N ARG A 259 7.99 7.84 0.74
CA ARG A 259 8.99 8.83 1.16
C ARG A 259 8.65 9.43 2.52
N ASP A 260 7.38 9.74 2.76
CA ASP A 260 6.90 10.32 4.02
C ASP A 260 7.07 9.36 5.19
N ILE A 261 6.76 8.07 4.99
CA ILE A 261 7.00 7.00 5.98
C ILE A 261 8.46 6.89 6.38
N PHE A 262 9.37 6.97 5.40
CA PHE A 262 10.81 6.87 5.66
C PHE A 262 11.44 8.19 6.10
N ALA A 263 10.76 9.32 5.91
CA ALA A 263 11.14 10.61 6.45
C ALA A 263 10.61 10.81 7.89
N GLY A 264 9.67 9.98 8.35
CA GLY A 264 9.00 10.16 9.63
C GLY A 264 8.03 11.35 9.62
N VAL A 265 7.50 11.71 8.45
CA VAL A 265 6.62 12.85 8.24
C VAL A 265 5.19 12.35 8.08
N GLY A 266 4.27 12.81 8.94
CA GLY A 266 2.83 12.56 8.83
C GLY A 266 2.37 11.20 9.36
N ASN A 267 1.33 11.22 10.20
CA ASN A 267 0.69 10.00 10.73
C ASN A 267 -0.18 9.29 9.68
N ASP A 268 -0.62 10.00 8.64
CA ASP A 268 -1.55 9.48 7.63
C ASP A 268 -0.89 8.43 6.73
N ALA A 269 0.35 8.68 6.29
CA ALA A 269 1.12 7.76 5.46
C ALA A 269 1.40 6.45 6.19
N TRP A 270 1.70 6.53 7.48
CA TRP A 270 1.86 5.34 8.32
C TRP A 270 0.54 4.57 8.47
N SER A 271 -0.56 5.27 8.73
CA SER A 271 -1.89 4.68 8.87
C SER A 271 -2.34 3.95 7.60
N ALA A 272 -2.09 4.51 6.42
CA ALA A 272 -2.37 3.90 5.13
C ALA A 272 -1.62 2.56 4.93
N VAL A 273 -0.36 2.50 5.37
CA VAL A 273 0.43 1.27 5.24
C VAL A 273 0.06 0.23 6.29
N LEU A 274 -0.30 0.64 7.51
CA LEU A 274 -0.86 -0.28 8.51
C LEU A 274 -2.17 -0.91 8.02
N LEU A 275 -3.04 -0.12 7.37
CA LEU A 275 -4.25 -0.61 6.69
C LEU A 275 -3.89 -1.61 5.58
N LEU A 276 -2.91 -1.29 4.73
CA LEU A 276 -2.49 -2.18 3.63
C LEU A 276 -1.92 -3.51 4.12
N THR A 277 -1.21 -3.47 5.24
CA THR A 277 -0.58 -4.65 5.85
C THR A 277 -1.46 -5.36 6.87
N GLY A 278 -2.65 -4.85 7.18
CA GLY A 278 -3.55 -5.43 8.16
C GLY A 278 -2.97 -5.48 9.58
N VAL A 279 -2.18 -4.48 9.95
CA VAL A 279 -1.59 -4.33 11.30
C VAL A 279 -2.45 -3.35 12.10
N PHE A 280 -3.29 -3.84 13.00
CA PHE A 280 -4.17 -3.01 13.80
C PHE A 280 -3.53 -2.64 15.13
N ASN A 281 -3.37 -1.34 15.40
CA ASN A 281 -2.90 -0.84 16.68
C ASN A 281 -4.07 -0.76 17.69
N VAL A 282 -4.05 -1.65 18.70
CA VAL A 282 -5.06 -1.68 19.77
C VAL A 282 -4.78 -0.60 20.80
N ASP A 283 -3.51 -0.48 21.18
CA ASP A 283 -2.96 0.56 22.03
C ASP A 283 -1.53 0.91 21.53
N ASP A 284 -0.95 2.00 22.03
CA ASP A 284 0.37 2.50 21.59
C ASP A 284 1.51 1.46 21.66
N LYS A 285 1.30 0.31 22.33
CA LYS A 285 2.30 -0.74 22.54
C LYS A 285 1.93 -2.06 21.84
N THR A 286 0.68 -2.24 21.45
CA THR A 286 0.13 -3.53 21.07
C THR A 286 -0.46 -3.48 19.68
N ASN A 287 0.20 -4.19 18.76
CA ASN A 287 -0.27 -4.37 17.40
C ASN A 287 -0.77 -5.79 17.16
N ILE A 288 -1.86 -5.89 16.41
CA ILE A 288 -2.50 -7.15 16.02
C ILE A 288 -2.38 -7.35 14.52
N LEU A 289 -1.91 -8.52 14.11
CA LEU A 289 -1.96 -8.97 12.72
C LEU A 289 -3.33 -9.57 12.39
N LEU A 290 -4.06 -8.91 11.50
CA LEU A 290 -5.37 -9.37 11.07
C LEU A 290 -5.32 -10.64 10.21
N PRO A 291 -6.41 -11.44 10.16
CA PRO A 291 -6.44 -12.71 9.42
C PRO A 291 -6.05 -12.61 7.94
N TRP A 292 -6.41 -11.51 7.28
CA TRP A 292 -6.13 -11.25 5.87
C TRP A 292 -4.77 -10.56 5.64
N SER A 293 -4.01 -10.27 6.71
CA SER A 293 -2.73 -9.58 6.61
C SER A 293 -1.75 -10.37 5.72
N PRO A 294 -1.11 -9.73 4.72
CA PRO A 294 -0.09 -10.37 3.92
C PRO A 294 1.15 -10.79 4.75
N LEU A 295 1.36 -10.14 5.91
CA LEU A 295 2.48 -10.42 6.81
C LEU A 295 2.34 -11.75 7.57
N ARG A 296 1.15 -12.38 7.56
CA ARG A 296 0.95 -13.70 8.19
C ARG A 296 1.77 -14.83 7.55
N LYS A 297 2.28 -14.62 6.33
CA LYS A 297 3.26 -15.53 5.71
C LYS A 297 4.58 -15.55 6.48
N THR A 298 4.93 -14.45 7.13
CA THR A 298 6.22 -14.24 7.80
C THR A 298 6.11 -14.37 9.32
N SER A 299 4.99 -13.98 9.92
CA SER A 299 4.71 -14.14 11.36
C SER A 299 3.43 -14.92 11.59
N LYS A 300 3.50 -15.96 12.43
CA LYS A 300 2.32 -16.74 12.86
C LYS A 300 1.63 -16.14 14.08
N ASP A 301 2.31 -15.25 14.80
CA ASP A 301 1.78 -14.66 16.02
C ASP A 301 0.79 -13.55 15.69
N ILE A 302 -0.31 -13.53 16.45
CA ILE A 302 -1.37 -12.53 16.30
C ILE A 302 -0.90 -11.18 16.84
N MET A 303 -0.01 -11.15 17.84
CA MET A 303 0.51 -9.93 18.46
C MET A 303 1.97 -9.71 18.06
N VAL A 304 2.33 -8.48 17.69
CA VAL A 304 3.69 -8.15 17.20
C VAL A 304 4.22 -6.91 17.89
N GLU A 305 5.36 -7.04 18.58
CA GLU A 305 6.03 -5.94 19.32
C GLU A 305 6.98 -5.11 18.44
N ASN A 306 7.22 -5.49 17.18
CA ASN A 306 8.17 -4.81 16.28
C ASN A 306 7.66 -4.78 14.81
N ASP A 307 6.44 -4.28 14.65
CA ASP A 307 5.71 -4.21 13.38
C ASP A 307 6.36 -3.27 12.35
N GLN A 308 6.95 -2.15 12.80
CA GLN A 308 7.41 -1.11 11.89
C GLN A 308 8.43 -1.58 10.86
N ARG A 309 9.43 -2.34 11.30
CA ARG A 309 10.47 -2.86 10.41
C ARG A 309 9.90 -3.90 9.44
N LEU A 310 9.09 -4.82 9.96
CA LEU A 310 8.45 -5.87 9.16
C LEU A 310 7.57 -5.27 8.06
N VAL A 311 6.77 -4.26 8.40
CA VAL A 311 5.89 -3.53 7.49
C VAL A 311 6.69 -2.79 6.42
N LYS A 312 7.76 -2.07 6.81
CA LYS A 312 8.63 -1.35 5.89
C LYS A 312 9.34 -2.30 4.91
N ASP A 313 9.91 -3.39 5.42
CA ASP A 313 10.61 -4.38 4.62
C ASP A 313 9.66 -5.04 3.60
N TRP A 314 8.44 -5.39 4.03
CA TRP A 314 7.41 -5.92 3.14
C TRP A 314 7.02 -4.93 2.04
N LEU A 315 6.74 -3.67 2.40
CA LEU A 315 6.34 -2.65 1.44
C LEU A 315 7.40 -2.46 0.35
N LEU A 316 8.67 -2.37 0.73
CA LEU A 316 9.78 -2.19 -0.20
C LEU A 316 9.97 -3.41 -1.11
N HIS A 317 9.79 -4.61 -0.56
CA HIS A 317 9.87 -5.87 -1.31
C HIS A 317 8.76 -5.97 -2.37
N GLU A 318 7.53 -5.55 -2.04
CA GLU A 318 6.40 -5.58 -2.98
C GLU A 318 6.47 -4.43 -4.02
N MET A 319 6.97 -3.25 -3.65
CA MET A 319 7.07 -2.12 -4.57
C MET A 319 8.16 -2.28 -5.62
N ALA A 320 9.29 -2.90 -5.28
CA ALA A 320 10.42 -3.05 -6.19
C ALA A 320 10.06 -3.75 -7.52
N PRO A 321 9.43 -4.93 -7.55
CA PRO A 321 9.08 -5.61 -8.79
C PRO A 321 8.05 -4.81 -9.61
N VAL A 322 7.12 -4.11 -8.96
CA VAL A 322 6.13 -3.26 -9.63
C VAL A 322 6.82 -2.12 -10.40
N ILE A 323 7.75 -1.42 -9.76
CA ILE A 323 8.47 -0.30 -10.39
C ILE A 323 9.36 -0.80 -11.54
N LEU A 324 9.99 -1.96 -11.39
CA LEU A 324 10.77 -2.58 -12.47
C LEU A 324 9.87 -3.02 -13.64
N GLY A 325 8.70 -3.61 -13.34
CA GLY A 325 7.70 -3.97 -14.35
C GLY A 325 7.12 -2.75 -15.07
N LEU A 326 7.03 -1.60 -14.40
CA LEU A 326 6.67 -0.33 -15.04
C LEU A 326 7.69 0.09 -16.11
N ASP A 327 9.00 -0.02 -15.82
CA ASP A 327 10.05 0.28 -16.81
C ASP A 327 9.91 -0.63 -18.04
N GLU A 328 9.79 -1.93 -17.82
CA GLU A 328 9.65 -2.92 -18.88
C GLU A 328 8.43 -2.64 -19.77
N LYS A 329 7.26 -2.42 -19.15
CA LYS A 329 6.03 -2.15 -19.89
C LYS A 329 6.06 -0.79 -20.58
N ALA A 330 6.58 0.25 -19.93
CA ALA A 330 6.68 1.57 -20.55
C ALA A 330 7.62 1.55 -21.76
N ARG A 331 8.72 0.80 -21.72
CA ARG A 331 9.58 0.62 -22.91
C ARG A 331 8.85 -0.10 -24.04
N GLU A 332 8.17 -1.20 -23.72
CA GLU A 332 7.37 -1.96 -24.70
C GLU A 332 6.36 -1.05 -25.42
N LEU A 333 5.56 -0.31 -24.64
CA LEU A 333 4.53 0.60 -25.17
C LEU A 333 5.15 1.76 -25.96
N LEU A 334 6.30 2.29 -25.53
CA LEU A 334 7.01 3.33 -26.26
C LEU A 334 7.41 2.85 -27.67
N TRP A 335 7.92 1.62 -27.80
CA TRP A 335 8.31 1.05 -29.09
C TRP A 335 7.11 0.78 -30.00
N ILE A 336 5.97 0.39 -29.43
CA ILE A 336 4.73 0.11 -30.17
C ILE A 336 4.10 1.41 -30.68
N GLU A 337 3.96 2.41 -29.82
CA GLU A 337 3.29 3.67 -30.14
C GLU A 337 4.16 4.61 -30.99
N TRP A 338 5.49 4.60 -30.80
CA TRP A 338 6.44 5.42 -31.54
C TRP A 338 7.55 4.58 -32.17
N PRO A 339 7.24 3.87 -33.28
CA PRO A 339 8.21 3.05 -33.97
C PRO A 339 9.37 3.88 -34.54
N VAL A 340 10.55 3.25 -34.64
CA VAL A 340 11.76 3.89 -35.14
C VAL A 340 11.55 4.40 -36.57
N ARG A 341 11.89 5.67 -36.79
CA ARG A 341 11.88 6.29 -38.12
C ARG A 341 13.05 5.82 -38.97
N CYS A 342 12.87 5.82 -40.28
CA CYS A 342 13.91 5.41 -41.20
C CYS A 342 15.05 6.47 -41.25
N PRO A 343 16.31 6.14 -40.89
CA PRO A 343 17.41 7.11 -40.91
C PRO A 343 17.67 7.71 -42.29
N ARG A 344 17.42 6.93 -43.35
CA ARG A 344 17.55 7.41 -44.73
C ARG A 344 16.46 8.44 -45.06
N PHE A 345 15.23 8.18 -44.63
CA PHE A 345 14.13 9.15 -44.76
C PHE A 345 14.41 10.43 -43.98
N LEU A 346 14.95 10.31 -42.76
CA LEU A 346 15.29 11.47 -41.94
C LEU A 346 16.40 12.34 -42.54
N THR A 347 17.37 11.73 -43.21
CA THR A 347 18.52 12.43 -43.79
C THR A 347 18.29 12.92 -45.21
N LYS A 348 17.48 12.21 -46.01
CA LYS A 348 17.31 12.48 -47.45
C LYS A 348 15.88 12.87 -47.84
N GLY A 349 14.91 12.71 -46.94
CA GLY A 349 13.49 12.92 -47.21
C GLY A 349 12.82 11.78 -47.97
N ASP A 350 13.57 10.75 -48.39
CA ASP A 350 13.08 9.62 -49.17
C ASP A 350 13.72 8.28 -48.76
N CYS A 351 13.01 7.17 -49.02
CA CYS A 351 13.54 5.82 -48.82
C CYS A 351 13.15 4.91 -50.00
N PRO A 352 14.11 4.45 -50.82
CA PRO A 352 13.80 3.56 -51.94
C PRO A 352 13.14 2.24 -51.52
N LYS A 353 13.48 1.76 -50.32
CA LYS A 353 12.92 0.53 -49.74
C LYS A 353 11.47 0.71 -49.26
N GLU A 354 11.03 1.94 -49.04
CA GLU A 354 9.62 2.23 -48.74
C GLU A 354 8.74 2.00 -49.97
N VAL A 355 9.17 2.51 -51.13
CA VAL A 355 8.46 2.34 -52.42
C VAL A 355 8.32 0.85 -52.78
N GLN A 356 9.28 0.03 -52.35
CA GLN A 356 9.31 -1.42 -52.56
C GLN A 356 8.56 -2.21 -51.46
N GLY A 357 8.07 -1.56 -50.40
CA GLY A 357 7.43 -2.22 -49.26
C GLY A 357 8.38 -3.03 -48.36
N GLU A 358 9.69 -2.89 -48.54
CA GLU A 358 10.72 -3.66 -47.82
C GLU A 358 11.20 -2.97 -46.53
N CYS A 359 10.80 -1.72 -46.29
CA CYS A 359 11.22 -0.96 -45.11
C CYS A 359 10.16 -0.99 -44.00
N GLY A 360 10.39 -1.82 -42.97
CA GLY A 360 9.53 -1.89 -41.78
C GLY A 360 9.64 -0.71 -40.81
N ARG A 361 10.10 0.47 -41.25
CA ARG A 361 10.27 1.68 -40.43
C ARG A 361 9.27 2.75 -40.83
N LEU A 362 9.10 3.75 -39.97
CA LEU A 362 8.17 4.85 -40.23
C LEU A 362 8.78 5.89 -41.20
N HIS A 363 8.00 6.30 -42.21
CA HIS A 363 8.36 7.25 -43.27
C HIS A 363 7.37 8.42 -43.37
N ARG A 364 6.92 8.91 -42.22
CA ARG A 364 6.08 10.11 -42.14
C ARG A 364 6.66 11.09 -41.14
N ARG A 365 6.52 12.37 -41.43
CA ARG A 365 6.78 13.43 -40.44
C ARG A 365 5.74 13.32 -39.32
N PRO A 366 6.14 13.42 -38.05
CA PRO A 366 5.18 13.43 -36.96
C PRO A 366 4.33 14.69 -37.01
N GLN A 367 3.09 14.56 -36.57
CA GLN A 367 2.23 15.71 -36.31
C GLN A 367 2.63 16.37 -34.99
N ALA A 368 2.39 17.68 -34.87
CA ALA A 368 2.65 18.44 -33.65
C ALA A 368 2.01 17.78 -32.40
N SER A 369 0.77 17.31 -32.51
CA SER A 369 0.04 16.61 -31.44
C SER A 369 0.70 15.28 -31.03
N GLU A 370 1.33 14.56 -31.97
CA GLU A 370 2.04 13.31 -31.69
C GLU A 370 3.33 13.58 -30.91
N CYS A 371 4.05 14.65 -31.26
CA CYS A 371 5.24 15.12 -30.55
C CYS A 371 4.88 15.57 -29.13
N GLU A 372 3.85 16.42 -28.97
CA GLU A 372 3.38 16.87 -27.66
C GLU A 372 3.00 15.68 -26.76
N ARG A 373 2.24 14.71 -27.30
CA ARG A 373 1.81 13.52 -26.56
C ARG A 373 3.00 12.66 -26.13
N MET A 374 3.98 12.46 -27.03
CA MET A 374 5.19 11.69 -26.73
C MET A 374 5.98 12.32 -25.59
N ILE A 375 6.26 13.62 -25.68
CA ILE A 375 7.03 14.33 -24.64
C ILE A 375 6.26 14.28 -23.31
N LYS A 376 4.94 14.53 -23.30
CA LYS A 376 4.11 14.44 -22.09
C LYS A 376 4.16 13.06 -21.44
N ASN A 377 4.08 11.98 -22.21
CA ASN A 377 4.20 10.62 -21.66
C ASN A 377 5.61 10.31 -21.16
N LEU A 378 6.66 10.72 -21.89
CA LEU A 378 8.05 10.54 -21.44
C LEU A 378 8.33 11.28 -20.13
N LEU A 379 7.78 12.48 -19.98
CA LEU A 379 7.91 13.26 -18.75
C LEU A 379 7.28 12.56 -17.56
N ARG A 380 6.05 12.07 -17.71
CA ARG A 380 5.33 11.33 -16.67
C ARG A 380 6.16 10.14 -16.19
N VAL A 381 6.64 9.31 -17.13
CA VAL A 381 7.48 8.14 -16.79
C VAL A 381 8.81 8.56 -16.15
N THR A 382 9.47 9.58 -16.70
CA THR A 382 10.74 10.09 -16.16
C THR A 382 10.58 10.65 -14.75
N GLN A 383 9.47 11.32 -14.46
CA GLN A 383 9.14 11.89 -13.16
C GLN A 383 9.12 10.82 -12.07
N VAL A 384 8.49 9.66 -12.33
CA VAL A 384 8.46 8.52 -11.38
C VAL A 384 9.88 8.11 -11.00
N PHE A 385 10.74 7.86 -11.98
CA PHE A 385 12.12 7.44 -11.72
C PHE A 385 12.98 8.54 -11.09
N CYS A 386 12.73 9.81 -11.42
CA CYS A 386 13.38 10.93 -10.74
C CYS A 386 12.95 11.03 -9.27
N SER A 387 11.65 10.88 -8.98
CA SER A 387 11.09 10.90 -7.62
C SER A 387 11.63 9.80 -6.71
N LEU A 388 12.04 8.66 -7.26
CA LEU A 388 12.68 7.57 -6.52
C LEU A 388 14.15 7.86 -6.13
N THR A 389 14.76 8.91 -6.67
CA THR A 389 16.18 9.25 -6.43
C THR A 389 16.51 9.40 -4.95
N GLY A 390 15.62 10.01 -4.16
CA GLY A 390 15.82 10.17 -2.72
C GLY A 390 15.86 8.83 -1.97
N LEU A 391 14.98 7.89 -2.34
CA LEU A 391 14.95 6.54 -1.76
C LEU A 391 16.17 5.71 -2.16
N TYR A 392 16.62 5.87 -3.41
CA TYR A 392 17.84 5.25 -3.93
C TYR A 392 19.10 5.69 -3.16
N TYR A 393 19.35 7.00 -3.05
CA TYR A 393 20.58 7.48 -2.39
C TYR A 393 20.65 7.16 -0.90
N ARG A 394 19.49 7.05 -0.24
CA ARG A 394 19.41 6.59 1.16
C ARG A 394 19.53 5.07 1.32
N ARG A 395 19.67 4.32 0.22
CA ARG A 395 19.71 2.84 0.18
C ARG A 395 18.52 2.18 0.89
N ILE A 396 17.34 2.78 0.74
CA ILE A 396 16.11 2.29 1.38
C ILE A 396 15.55 1.09 0.61
N MET A 397 15.53 1.14 -0.74
CA MET A 397 14.98 0.07 -1.58
C MET A 397 15.84 -1.21 -1.56
N VAL A 398 15.22 -2.36 -1.83
CA VAL A 398 15.87 -3.69 -1.89
C VAL A 398 17.00 -3.77 -2.93
N GLU A 399 17.99 -4.65 -2.70
CA GLU A 399 19.22 -4.75 -3.50
C GLU A 399 18.97 -4.91 -5.01
N GLN A 400 18.02 -5.77 -5.39
CA GLN A 400 17.67 -6.00 -6.80
C GLN A 400 17.23 -4.72 -7.52
N PHE A 401 16.55 -3.82 -6.81
CA PHE A 401 16.17 -2.52 -7.33
C PHE A 401 17.38 -1.59 -7.45
N GLN A 402 18.26 -1.59 -6.43
CA GLN A 402 19.44 -0.73 -6.38
C GLN A 402 20.36 -0.97 -7.58
N GLU A 403 20.58 -2.23 -7.97
CA GLU A 403 21.45 -2.58 -9.10
C GLU A 403 20.90 -2.08 -10.44
N LYS A 404 19.57 -2.12 -10.63
CA LYS A 404 18.92 -1.79 -11.91
C LYS A 404 18.53 -0.31 -12.04
N PHE A 405 18.34 0.40 -10.92
CA PHE A 405 17.72 1.73 -10.93
C PHE A 405 18.49 2.79 -11.72
N LEU A 406 19.81 2.91 -11.53
CA LEU A 406 20.59 3.96 -12.20
C LEU A 406 20.57 3.84 -13.73
N PRO A 407 20.79 2.64 -14.32
CA PRO A 407 20.60 2.44 -15.77
C PRO A 407 19.19 2.80 -16.26
N ILE A 408 18.15 2.44 -15.52
CA ILE A 408 16.75 2.75 -15.86
C ILE A 408 16.52 4.25 -15.87
N ARG A 409 16.86 4.93 -14.77
CA ARG A 409 16.69 6.38 -14.65
C ARG A 409 17.48 7.10 -15.74
N ARG A 410 18.72 6.66 -16.00
CA ARG A 410 19.54 7.21 -17.09
C ARG A 410 18.85 7.05 -18.43
N HIS A 411 18.36 5.86 -18.77
CA HIS A 411 17.67 5.61 -20.04
C HIS A 411 16.51 6.60 -20.29
N TRP A 412 15.63 6.78 -19.30
CA TRP A 412 14.49 7.70 -19.43
C TRP A 412 14.91 9.16 -19.53
N LEU A 413 15.90 9.60 -18.73
CA LEU A 413 16.46 10.95 -18.86
C LEU A 413 17.08 11.18 -20.23
N GLU A 414 17.86 10.21 -20.75
CA GLU A 414 18.48 10.32 -22.07
C GLU A 414 17.45 10.34 -23.19
N ARG A 415 16.39 9.53 -23.08
CA ARG A 415 15.29 9.51 -24.05
C ARG A 415 14.50 10.82 -24.02
N LEU A 416 14.21 11.35 -22.85
CA LEU A 416 13.57 12.65 -22.70
C LEU A 416 14.43 13.76 -23.29
N LEU A 417 15.75 13.74 -23.03
CA LEU A 417 16.68 14.71 -23.61
C LEU A 417 16.68 14.66 -25.15
N GLN A 418 16.71 13.46 -25.76
CA GLN A 418 16.63 13.33 -27.21
C GLN A 418 15.38 13.99 -27.80
N GLU A 419 14.25 13.87 -27.11
CA GLU A 419 13.00 14.47 -27.59
C GLU A 419 12.86 15.96 -27.25
N LEU A 420 13.67 16.47 -26.30
CA LEU A 420 13.75 17.89 -25.96
C LEU A 420 14.82 18.65 -26.75
N THR A 421 15.83 17.96 -27.30
CA THR A 421 16.80 18.55 -28.23
C THR A 421 16.24 18.51 -29.64
N TYR A 422 16.32 19.63 -30.34
CA TYR A 422 15.96 19.66 -31.75
C TYR A 422 17.01 18.92 -32.57
N ILE A 423 16.59 17.86 -33.27
CA ILE A 423 17.47 17.08 -34.16
C ILE A 423 17.20 17.46 -35.62
N SER A 424 15.94 17.37 -36.05
CA SER A 424 15.52 17.77 -37.40
C SER A 424 14.02 18.02 -37.48
N SER A 425 13.60 18.81 -38.47
CA SER A 425 12.18 19.03 -38.81
C SER A 425 11.46 17.79 -39.35
N PHE A 426 12.19 16.71 -39.63
CA PHE A 426 11.63 15.42 -40.02
C PHE A 426 11.37 14.50 -38.81
N GLU A 427 12.07 14.73 -37.70
CA GLU A 427 11.88 13.97 -36.44
C GLU A 427 10.96 14.68 -35.46
N GLN A 428 10.94 16.02 -35.48
CA GLN A 428 10.23 16.83 -34.51
C GLN A 428 9.58 18.04 -35.18
N ASP A 429 8.44 18.46 -34.63
CA ASP A 429 7.82 19.73 -34.97
C ASP A 429 8.38 20.82 -34.03
N THR A 430 8.94 21.89 -34.60
CA THR A 430 9.59 22.96 -33.82
C THR A 430 8.60 23.74 -32.96
N SER A 431 7.36 23.91 -33.42
CA SER A 431 6.33 24.62 -32.67
C SER A 431 5.85 23.80 -31.47
N ALA A 432 5.66 22.49 -31.65
CA ALA A 432 5.34 21.56 -30.59
C ALA A 432 6.46 21.47 -29.55
N LEU A 433 7.72 21.44 -29.99
CA LEU A 433 8.88 21.42 -29.11
C LEU A 433 8.95 22.68 -28.25
N MET A 434 8.87 23.86 -28.86
CA MET A 434 8.93 25.15 -28.14
C MET A 434 7.77 25.32 -27.17
N LYS A 435 6.55 24.94 -27.58
CA LYS A 435 5.37 24.97 -26.71
C LYS A 435 5.54 24.02 -25.52
N THR A 436 6.00 22.80 -25.77
CA THR A 436 6.20 21.81 -24.70
C THR A 436 7.31 22.24 -23.75
N GLN A 437 8.42 22.77 -24.26
CA GLN A 437 9.47 23.38 -23.45
C GLN A 437 8.91 24.51 -22.57
N THR A 438 8.14 25.44 -23.14
CA THR A 438 7.53 26.54 -22.37
C THR A 438 6.58 26.02 -21.28
N GLU A 439 5.70 25.07 -21.61
CA GLU A 439 4.80 24.42 -20.65
C GLU A 439 5.60 23.72 -19.54
N LEU A 440 6.70 23.05 -19.89
CA LEU A 440 7.57 22.36 -18.96
C LEU A 440 8.22 23.29 -17.95
N PHE A 441 8.83 24.39 -18.40
CA PHE A 441 9.51 25.32 -17.50
C PHE A 441 8.56 26.10 -16.59
N SER A 442 7.26 26.09 -16.87
CA SER A 442 6.23 26.70 -16.04
C SER A 442 5.56 25.76 -15.03
N GLY A 443 5.76 24.44 -15.15
CA GLY A 443 5.05 23.42 -14.36
C GLY A 443 5.81 22.88 -13.14
N SER A 444 5.06 22.42 -12.12
CA SER A 444 5.61 21.80 -10.90
C SER A 444 6.37 20.48 -11.15
N ILE A 445 5.94 19.71 -12.17
CA ILE A 445 6.55 18.44 -12.61
C ILE A 445 8.05 18.61 -12.93
N PHE A 446 8.43 19.77 -13.46
CA PHE A 446 9.79 20.01 -13.92
C PHE A 446 10.76 20.23 -12.75
N ALA A 447 10.29 20.61 -11.56
CA ALA A 447 11.14 20.81 -10.39
C ALA A 447 11.86 19.52 -9.93
N THR A 448 11.25 18.35 -10.12
CA THR A 448 11.86 17.06 -9.76
C THR A 448 12.80 16.52 -10.85
N ILE A 449 12.52 16.85 -12.11
CA ILE A 449 13.28 16.37 -13.27
C ILE A 449 14.52 17.26 -13.55
N THR A 450 14.41 18.58 -13.40
CA THR A 450 15.49 19.55 -13.71
C THR A 450 16.82 19.19 -13.06
N PRO A 451 16.89 18.91 -11.74
CA PRO A 451 18.16 18.61 -11.09
C PRO A 451 18.79 17.32 -11.62
N CYS A 452 17.96 16.36 -12.06
CA CYS A 452 18.41 15.11 -12.65
C CYS A 452 18.95 15.31 -14.08
N LEU A 453 18.28 16.14 -14.89
CA LEU A 453 18.76 16.52 -16.23
C LEU A 453 20.03 17.35 -16.15
N GLU A 454 20.09 18.31 -15.22
CA GLU A 454 21.30 19.10 -14.94
C GLU A 454 22.46 18.19 -14.52
N GLY A 455 22.21 17.25 -13.59
CA GLY A 455 23.20 16.27 -13.17
C GLY A 455 23.72 15.42 -14.33
N LEU A 456 22.85 15.00 -15.25
CA LEU A 456 23.23 14.24 -16.44
C LEU A 456 24.05 15.09 -17.43
N LEU A 457 23.67 16.35 -17.67
CA LEU A 457 24.42 17.30 -18.50
C LEU A 457 25.86 17.46 -17.99
N PHE A 458 26.04 17.74 -16.70
CA PHE A 458 27.38 17.89 -16.12
C PHE A 458 28.14 16.57 -16.00
N TYR A 459 27.45 15.45 -15.83
CA TYR A 459 28.08 14.14 -15.89
C TYR A 459 28.68 13.88 -17.28
N ARG A 460 27.90 14.12 -18.35
CA ARG A 460 28.36 13.99 -19.74
C ARG A 460 29.57 14.88 -20.02
N LEU A 461 29.50 16.16 -19.61
CA LEU A 461 30.59 17.12 -19.72
C LEU A 461 31.88 16.66 -19.01
N ARG A 462 31.77 15.93 -17.90
CA ARG A 462 32.93 15.52 -17.09
C ARG A 462 33.48 14.15 -17.45
N ARG A 463 32.62 13.19 -17.78
CA ARG A 463 32.98 11.75 -17.89
C ARG A 463 32.92 11.20 -19.30
N GLU A 464 32.05 11.75 -20.15
CA GLU A 464 31.79 11.24 -21.50
C GLU A 464 32.27 12.19 -22.60
N TRP A 465 32.91 13.29 -22.20
CA TRP A 465 33.30 14.36 -23.12
C TRP A 465 34.25 13.92 -24.22
N SER A 466 35.22 13.06 -23.90
CA SER A 466 36.16 12.51 -24.89
C SER A 466 35.46 11.69 -25.98
N GLN A 467 34.28 11.14 -25.69
CA GLN A 467 33.44 10.37 -26.63
C GLN A 467 32.41 11.25 -27.36
N ARG A 468 32.25 12.52 -26.94
CA ARG A 468 31.24 13.48 -27.42
C ARG A 468 31.85 14.81 -27.85
N SER A 469 33.10 14.79 -28.32
CA SER A 469 33.85 16.00 -28.72
C SER A 469 33.50 16.51 -30.11
N GLU A 470 32.51 15.92 -30.78
CA GLU A 470 32.02 16.36 -32.08
C GLU A 470 31.23 17.67 -31.99
N LEU A 471 31.24 18.47 -33.06
CA LEU A 471 30.52 19.74 -33.15
C LEU A 471 29.01 19.56 -32.90
N SER A 472 28.42 18.50 -33.45
CA SER A 472 27.03 18.09 -33.24
C SER A 472 26.71 17.87 -31.77
N SER A 473 27.57 17.14 -31.06
CA SER A 473 27.43 16.85 -29.63
C SER A 473 27.58 18.12 -28.78
N LEU A 474 28.49 19.02 -29.15
CA LEU A 474 28.65 20.31 -28.47
C LEU A 474 27.39 21.17 -28.63
N LEU A 475 26.83 21.25 -29.84
CA LEU A 475 25.57 21.96 -30.12
C LEU A 475 24.40 21.36 -29.34
N GLU A 476 24.29 20.03 -29.28
CA GLU A 476 23.30 19.31 -28.46
C GLU A 476 23.40 19.76 -26.98
N GLN A 477 24.61 19.76 -26.40
CA GLN A 477 24.78 20.16 -24.99
C GLN A 477 24.50 21.65 -24.75
N ILE A 478 24.86 22.54 -25.69
CA ILE A 478 24.56 23.98 -25.59
C ILE A 478 23.05 24.19 -25.59
N GLN A 479 22.35 23.61 -26.57
CA GLN A 479 20.89 23.70 -26.68
C GLN A 479 20.22 23.15 -25.41
N LEU A 480 20.68 22.00 -24.91
CA LEU A 480 20.17 21.44 -23.66
C LEU A 480 20.38 22.37 -22.46
N SER A 481 21.55 23.00 -22.34
CA SER A 481 21.83 23.93 -21.25
C SER A 481 20.93 25.17 -21.29
N GLN A 482 20.62 25.67 -22.49
CA GLN A 482 19.70 26.77 -22.74
C GLN A 482 18.27 26.36 -22.40
N SER A 483 17.84 25.18 -22.85
CA SER A 483 16.53 24.64 -22.52
C SER A 483 16.38 24.55 -21.00
N LEU A 484 17.33 23.97 -20.27
CA LEU A 484 17.24 23.82 -18.79
C LEU A 484 17.20 25.15 -18.01
N GLY A 485 17.38 26.29 -18.68
CA GLY A 485 17.19 27.62 -18.13
C GLY A 485 18.49 28.39 -17.88
N PRO A 486 18.38 29.71 -17.65
CA PRO A 486 19.53 30.63 -17.68
C PRO A 486 20.59 30.31 -16.61
N HIS A 487 20.18 29.76 -15.46
CA HIS A 487 21.12 29.38 -14.42
C HIS A 487 22.00 28.17 -14.83
N VAL A 488 21.39 27.17 -15.47
CA VAL A 488 22.09 25.97 -15.93
C VAL A 488 23.00 26.32 -17.11
N GLU A 489 22.50 27.12 -18.05
CA GLU A 489 23.26 27.68 -19.17
C GLU A 489 24.54 28.38 -18.70
N TRP A 490 24.43 29.33 -17.76
CA TRP A 490 25.58 30.06 -17.23
C TRP A 490 26.61 29.13 -16.59
N ARG A 491 26.15 28.16 -15.79
CA ARG A 491 27.03 27.16 -15.15
C ARG A 491 27.69 26.24 -16.19
N PHE A 492 26.98 25.87 -17.24
CA PHE A 492 27.48 25.07 -18.35
C PHE A 492 28.61 25.80 -19.09
N PHE A 493 28.39 27.04 -19.54
CA PHE A 493 29.44 27.83 -20.22
C PHE A 493 30.65 28.09 -19.31
N ARG A 494 30.41 28.31 -18.01
CA ARG A 494 31.49 28.40 -17.03
C ARG A 494 32.29 27.09 -16.99
N ALA A 495 31.64 25.94 -16.81
CA ALA A 495 32.31 24.65 -16.78
C ALA A 495 33.05 24.32 -18.09
N LEU A 496 32.44 24.64 -19.23
CA LEU A 496 33.05 24.54 -20.55
C LEU A 496 34.34 25.37 -20.60
N SER A 497 34.29 26.65 -20.21
CA SER A 497 35.48 27.52 -20.22
C SER A 497 36.62 27.02 -19.33
N TYR A 498 36.34 26.44 -18.15
CA TYR A 498 37.37 25.81 -17.31
C TYR A 498 37.92 24.50 -17.90
N GLY A 499 37.08 23.64 -18.49
CA GLY A 499 37.52 22.39 -19.14
C GLY A 499 38.31 22.61 -20.44
N LEU A 500 37.96 23.67 -21.18
CA LEU A 500 38.55 24.10 -22.45
C LEU A 500 40.01 24.54 -22.34
N PHE A 501 40.49 24.95 -21.16
CA PHE A 501 41.88 25.36 -21.03
C PHE A 501 42.87 24.22 -21.30
N ASN A 502 42.42 22.96 -21.23
CA ASN A 502 43.26 21.78 -21.40
C ASN A 502 43.08 21.04 -22.75
N ASP A 503 42.12 21.41 -23.60
CA ASP A 503 41.84 20.71 -24.86
C ASP A 503 41.90 21.64 -26.09
N VAL A 504 42.94 21.47 -26.92
CA VAL A 504 43.23 22.28 -28.12
C VAL A 504 42.20 22.06 -29.23
N TYR A 505 41.64 20.86 -29.34
CA TYR A 505 40.66 20.52 -30.38
C TYR A 505 39.35 21.30 -30.14
N MET A 506 38.96 21.41 -28.88
CA MET A 506 37.74 22.13 -28.49
C MET A 506 37.83 23.65 -28.67
N LYS A 507 39.00 24.25 -28.44
CA LYS A 507 39.22 25.67 -28.77
C LYS A 507 38.97 25.96 -30.25
N ARG A 508 39.34 25.02 -31.14
CA ARG A 508 39.09 25.14 -32.59
C ARG A 508 37.60 25.03 -32.92
N GLN A 509 36.88 24.06 -32.34
CA GLN A 509 35.44 23.91 -32.58
C GLN A 509 34.62 25.13 -32.13
N LEU A 510 34.97 25.73 -30.97
CA LEU A 510 34.32 26.98 -30.52
C LEU A 510 34.68 28.20 -31.36
N GLN A 511 35.91 28.26 -31.89
CA GLN A 511 36.26 29.31 -32.85
C GLN A 511 35.46 29.17 -34.14
N VAL A 512 35.18 27.94 -34.59
CA VAL A 512 34.29 27.68 -35.73
C VAL A 512 32.87 28.13 -35.42
N LEU A 513 32.32 27.80 -34.24
CA LEU A 513 30.98 28.26 -33.83
C LEU A 513 30.87 29.78 -33.75
N ARG A 514 31.85 30.45 -33.13
CA ARG A 514 31.88 31.92 -33.06
C ARG A 514 32.01 32.59 -34.42
N ARG A 515 32.66 31.95 -35.40
CA ARG A 515 32.73 32.44 -36.78
C ARG A 515 31.41 32.24 -37.52
N LEU A 516 30.77 31.09 -37.34
CA LEU A 516 29.44 30.83 -37.90
C LEU A 516 28.39 31.81 -37.35
N GLU A 517 28.51 32.21 -36.09
CA GLU A 517 27.65 33.23 -35.47
C GLU A 517 27.84 34.63 -36.08
N THR A 518 29.06 34.97 -36.54
CA THR A 518 29.34 36.26 -37.19
C THR A 518 29.03 36.29 -38.69
N ASP A 519 28.94 35.12 -39.34
CA ASP A 519 28.80 35.01 -40.80
C ASP A 519 27.34 34.78 -41.29
N ILE A 520 26.38 34.53 -40.39
CA ILE A 520 24.96 34.34 -40.76
C ILE A 520 24.24 35.70 -40.75
N ASP A 521 24.20 36.36 -41.91
CA ASP A 521 23.30 37.46 -42.20
C ASP A 521 21.85 36.92 -42.36
N ILE A 522 20.95 37.40 -41.52
CA ILE A 522 19.57 36.92 -41.38
C ILE A 522 18.73 37.36 -42.58
N GLN A 523 18.51 36.50 -43.57
CA GLN A 523 17.38 36.69 -44.52
C GLN A 523 16.55 35.45 -44.86
N ASP A 524 16.96 34.21 -44.61
CA ASP A 524 16.09 33.04 -44.83
C ASP A 524 16.42 31.87 -43.87
N ALA A 525 15.91 31.91 -42.64
CA ALA A 525 16.27 30.89 -41.65
C ALA A 525 15.16 30.49 -40.65
N PRO A 526 14.02 29.89 -41.06
CA PRO A 526 13.22 29.11 -40.12
C PRO A 526 13.99 27.89 -39.57
N THR A 527 15.08 27.48 -40.22
CA THR A 527 15.83 26.25 -39.92
C THR A 527 17.03 26.45 -38.99
N PHE A 528 17.46 27.68 -38.73
CA PHE A 528 18.63 28.00 -37.87
C PHE A 528 18.28 28.87 -36.65
N VAL A 529 17.04 29.38 -36.56
CA VAL A 529 16.58 30.29 -35.50
C VAL A 529 16.41 29.61 -34.12
N CYS A 530 16.55 28.29 -34.00
CA CYS A 530 16.57 27.63 -32.68
C CYS A 530 17.95 27.61 -31.99
N LEU A 531 19.03 28.06 -32.65
CA LEU A 531 20.40 27.95 -32.13
C LEU A 531 21.03 29.25 -31.66
N VAL A 532 20.44 30.42 -31.96
CA VAL A 532 21.01 31.72 -31.56
C VAL A 532 19.88 32.69 -31.22
N THR A 533 19.44 32.65 -29.96
CA THR A 533 18.89 33.84 -29.29
C THR A 533 19.75 34.12 -28.07
N LEU A 534 20.88 34.78 -28.29
CA LEU A 534 21.61 35.51 -27.27
C LEU A 534 21.49 37.00 -27.55
N LYS A 535 20.88 37.69 -26.59
CA LYS A 535 21.25 39.05 -26.22
C LYS A 535 21.69 39.02 -24.78
#